data_AF-A0AAD4UB10-F1
#
_entry.id   AF-A0AAD4UB10-F1
#
_cell.length_a   1.000
_cell.length_b   1.000
_cell.length_c   1.000
_cell.angle_alpha   90.00
_cell.angle_beta   90.00
_cell.angle_gamma   90.00
#
_symmetry.space_group_name_H-M   'P 1'
#
loop_
_entity.id
_entity.type
_entity.pdbx_description
1 polymer ?
#
loop_
_entity_poly.entity_id
_entity_poly.type
_entity_poly.pdbx_seq_one_letter_code
_entity_poly.pdbx_strand_id
1 'polypeptide(L)'
;MADGPVAEVLLRRLEAADGGLDSAELATELGVEHQSVVGAVKSLQALGQIIETELRSTKRWELTTEGEEIAQEGSHEARVFRSIPPEGLPQSELMRLPSGKVGFSKAMSNKWIRVDKSAADGPRVFRVVDSVEDEVQRRLQLVRGGQAEKLGEKERSELRKRKLLTEVTLKTYWVSKGSAFSTSISKQETELSPEMISSGSWRDRPFKPYNFSAHGVLPDSGHLHPLLKVRSQFRQIFLEMGFTEMPTDNYIESSFWNFDALFQPQQHPARDQHDTFFLRDPAQAQQLPMDYVHRVKRTHSQGGYGSQGYKYNWKLDEARKNLLRTHTTAASARALYRLAQKKPFTPAKYFSIDRVFRNETLDATHLAEFHQIEGVVADHGLTLGHLMGVLREFFTKLGITQLRFKPAYNPYTEPSMEIFSYHQGLKKWVEVGNSGIFRPEMLLPMGLPENVSVIAWGLSLERSQVSSPSVATSSANRQLMMLEGKSGSCFSSLDSSIDILKKRAQELIENINESRQKDHALMTNFRDSLKIKVSDLTEKLEERMYQIYNHHNKIIQEKLQEFTQKMAKISHLETELKQVCHTVETVYKDLCVQPEV
;
A
#
# COMPACT_ATOMS: atom_id res chain seq x y z
N MET A 1 34.23 4.75 -14.57
CA MET A 1 35.70 4.70 -14.79
C MET A 1 36.25 6.10 -15.08
N ALA A 2 35.86 7.14 -14.34
CA ALA A 2 36.31 8.52 -14.58
C ALA A 2 37.49 8.95 -13.69
N ASP A 3 37.72 8.29 -12.55
CA ASP A 3 38.65 8.78 -11.52
C ASP A 3 40.08 8.22 -11.60
N GLY A 4 40.32 7.22 -12.46
CA GLY A 4 41.62 6.53 -12.57
C GLY A 4 42.81 7.43 -12.92
N PRO A 5 42.71 8.30 -13.94
CA PRO A 5 43.83 9.17 -14.34
C PRO A 5 44.17 10.20 -13.26
N VAL A 6 43.14 10.76 -12.61
CA VAL A 6 43.30 11.78 -11.57
C VAL A 6 43.87 11.17 -10.29
N ALA A 7 43.48 9.93 -9.94
CA ALA A 7 44.02 9.22 -8.79
C ALA A 7 45.53 8.89 -8.94
N GLU A 8 45.97 8.45 -10.12
CA GLU A 8 47.39 8.20 -10.38
C GLU A 8 48.22 9.49 -10.36
N VAL A 9 47.71 10.57 -10.97
CA VAL A 9 48.37 11.88 -10.93
C VAL A 9 48.45 12.41 -9.50
N LEU A 10 47.39 12.24 -8.71
CA LEU A 10 47.38 12.63 -7.29
C LEU A 10 48.45 11.87 -6.50
N LEU A 11 48.59 10.55 -6.68
CA LEU A 11 49.62 9.75 -6.02
C LEU A 11 51.05 10.20 -6.42
N ARG A 12 51.30 10.48 -7.70
CA ARG A 12 52.62 10.98 -8.16
C ARG A 12 52.94 12.37 -7.61
N ARG A 13 51.95 13.25 -7.53
CA ARG A 13 52.14 14.58 -6.92
C ARG A 13 52.36 14.48 -5.42
N LEU A 14 51.65 13.57 -4.75
CA LEU A 14 51.84 13.31 -3.33
C LEU A 14 53.23 12.73 -3.05
N GLU A 15 53.76 11.88 -3.94
CA GLU A 15 55.14 11.36 -3.88
C GLU A 15 56.16 12.50 -3.86
N ALA A 16 56.01 13.47 -4.78
CA ALA A 16 56.90 14.63 -4.95
C ALA A 16 56.71 15.75 -3.90
N ALA A 17 55.66 15.70 -3.09
CA ALA A 17 55.38 16.73 -2.07
C ALA A 17 55.98 16.36 -0.70
N ASP A 18 56.65 17.33 -0.06
CA ASP A 18 57.26 17.18 1.28
C ASP A 18 56.27 17.41 2.44
N GLY A 19 55.08 16.83 2.34
CA GLY A 19 54.08 16.88 3.40
C GLY A 19 52.70 16.39 2.96
N GLY A 20 51.90 17.30 2.40
CA GLY A 20 50.56 17.02 1.92
C GLY A 20 50.12 17.98 0.81
N LEU A 21 48.97 17.69 0.21
CA LEU A 21 48.39 18.45 -0.90
C LEU A 21 46.96 18.88 -0.53
N ASP A 22 46.60 20.12 -0.85
CA ASP A 22 45.20 20.54 -0.81
C ASP A 22 44.51 20.16 -2.14
N SER A 23 43.39 19.44 -2.03
CA SER A 23 42.56 19.02 -3.16
C SER A 23 42.11 20.18 -4.08
N ALA A 24 41.87 21.38 -3.56
CA ALA A 24 41.42 22.53 -4.33
C ALA A 24 42.59 23.21 -5.09
N GLU A 25 43.77 23.28 -4.48
CA GLU A 25 44.99 23.75 -5.14
C GLU A 25 45.37 22.81 -6.29
N LEU A 26 45.32 21.50 -6.03
CA LEU A 26 45.58 20.47 -7.03
C LEU A 26 44.56 20.51 -8.18
N ALA A 27 43.26 20.71 -7.88
CA ALA A 27 42.23 20.86 -8.90
C ALA A 27 42.51 22.07 -9.81
N THR A 28 42.93 23.18 -9.22
CA THR A 28 43.27 24.42 -9.94
C THR A 28 44.51 24.23 -10.82
N GLU A 29 45.55 23.58 -10.30
CA GLU A 29 46.79 23.30 -11.05
C GLU A 29 46.55 22.37 -12.24
N LEU A 30 45.69 21.36 -12.06
CA LEU A 30 45.36 20.37 -13.09
C LEU A 30 44.31 20.88 -14.09
N GLY A 31 43.69 22.03 -13.84
CA GLY A 31 42.61 22.57 -14.68
C GLY A 31 41.35 21.68 -14.69
N VAL A 32 41.08 20.97 -13.60
CA VAL A 32 39.93 20.05 -13.47
C VAL A 32 38.95 20.52 -12.39
N GLU A 33 37.70 20.11 -12.51
CA GLU A 33 36.67 20.35 -11.49
C GLU A 33 37.07 19.72 -10.15
N HIS A 34 36.95 20.47 -9.06
CA HIS A 34 37.28 20.03 -7.68
C HIS A 34 36.60 18.72 -7.30
N GLN A 35 35.36 18.50 -7.78
CA GLN A 35 34.63 17.26 -7.54
C GLN A 35 35.34 16.01 -8.09
N SER A 36 36.09 16.14 -9.18
CA SER A 36 36.84 15.02 -9.77
C SER A 36 38.02 14.62 -8.88
N VAL A 37 38.73 15.60 -8.31
CA VAL A 37 39.81 15.36 -7.34
C VAL A 37 39.26 14.76 -6.06
N VAL A 38 38.13 15.25 -5.55
CA VAL A 38 37.45 14.68 -4.38
C VAL A 38 37.00 13.23 -4.63
N GLY A 39 36.51 12.91 -5.83
CA GLY A 39 36.16 11.54 -6.24
C GLY A 39 37.38 10.60 -6.23
N ALA A 40 38.52 11.08 -6.75
CA ALA A 40 39.78 10.35 -6.71
C ALA A 40 40.29 10.11 -5.28
N VAL A 41 40.24 11.13 -4.41
CA VAL A 41 40.62 11.01 -2.98
C VAL A 41 39.78 9.94 -2.28
N LYS A 42 38.46 9.95 -2.45
CA LYS A 42 37.58 8.93 -1.85
C LYS A 42 37.86 7.52 -2.39
N SER A 43 38.18 7.41 -3.68
CA SER A 43 38.54 6.12 -4.29
C SER A 43 39.84 5.57 -3.69
N LEU A 44 40.84 6.43 -3.46
CA LEU A 44 42.12 6.05 -2.85
C LEU A 44 41.97 5.70 -1.36
N GLN A 45 41.11 6.41 -0.61
CA GLN A 45 40.75 6.01 0.75
C GLN A 45 40.08 4.62 0.81
N ALA A 46 39.22 4.30 -0.17
CA ALA A 46 38.53 3.03 -0.23
C ALA A 46 39.48 1.85 -0.54
N LEU A 47 40.65 2.12 -1.11
CA LEU A 47 41.70 1.14 -1.40
C LEU A 47 42.58 0.83 -0.16
N GLY A 48 42.27 1.42 1.01
CA GLY A 48 42.95 1.15 2.28
C GLY A 48 43.73 2.36 2.80
N GLN A 49 44.79 2.12 3.58
CA GLN A 49 45.64 3.18 4.14
C GLN A 49 46.71 3.71 3.16
N ILE A 50 46.36 3.86 1.87
CA ILE A 50 47.27 4.39 0.86
C ILE A 50 47.49 5.89 1.08
N ILE A 51 46.42 6.61 1.43
CA ILE A 51 46.45 8.03 1.76
C ILE A 51 45.75 8.28 3.09
N GLU A 52 46.22 9.29 3.81
CA GLU A 52 45.49 9.89 4.93
C GLU A 52 44.87 11.20 4.48
N THR A 53 43.72 11.55 5.04
CA THR A 53 43.01 12.77 4.64
C THR A 53 42.44 13.48 5.84
N GLU A 54 42.59 14.79 5.86
CA GLU A 54 41.93 15.68 6.81
C GLU A 54 40.92 16.55 6.05
N LEU A 55 39.66 16.57 6.51
CA LEU A 55 38.63 17.42 5.93
C LEU A 55 38.73 18.84 6.52
N ARG A 56 39.06 19.81 5.68
CA ARG A 56 39.09 21.23 6.02
C ARG A 56 37.87 21.93 5.43
N SER A 57 37.30 22.88 6.15
CA SER A 57 36.14 23.64 5.69
C SER A 57 36.34 25.13 5.88
N THR A 58 36.24 25.88 4.79
CA THR A 58 36.27 27.34 4.80
C THR A 58 34.87 27.85 4.52
N LYS A 59 34.39 28.74 5.38
CA LYS A 59 33.08 29.38 5.23
C LYS A 59 33.26 30.73 4.56
N ARG A 60 32.49 30.99 3.51
CA ARG A 60 32.40 32.31 2.90
C ARG A 60 30.94 32.70 2.73
N TRP A 61 30.69 34.00 2.78
CA TRP A 61 29.36 34.56 2.60
C TRP A 61 29.20 35.00 1.15
N GLU A 62 28.15 34.51 0.51
CA GLU A 62 27.79 34.89 -0.86
C GLU A 62 26.39 35.48 -0.90
N LEU A 63 26.22 36.49 -1.74
CA LEU A 63 24.90 37.05 -2.06
C LEU A 63 24.11 36.05 -2.91
N THR A 64 22.81 35.95 -2.64
CA THR A 64 21.91 35.23 -3.53
C THR A 64 21.64 36.06 -4.79
N THR A 65 21.04 35.46 -5.82
CA THR A 65 20.64 36.19 -7.04
C THR A 65 19.74 37.40 -6.73
N GLU A 66 18.80 37.23 -5.78
CA GLU A 66 17.94 38.31 -5.28
C GLU A 66 18.71 39.33 -4.43
N GLY A 67 19.68 38.86 -3.62
CA GLY A 67 20.57 39.74 -2.86
C GLY A 67 21.47 40.62 -3.73
N GLU A 68 21.91 40.09 -4.87
CA GLU A 68 22.72 40.82 -5.86
C GLU A 68 21.89 41.89 -6.59
N GLU A 69 20.64 41.58 -6.96
CA GLU A 69 19.69 42.57 -7.52
C GLU A 69 19.44 43.70 -6.53
N ILE A 70 19.18 43.38 -5.25
CA ILE A 70 18.95 44.38 -4.21
C ILE A 70 20.20 45.22 -3.93
N ALA A 71 21.39 44.62 -3.97
CA ALA A 71 22.64 45.37 -3.80
C ALA A 71 22.82 46.44 -4.90
N GLN A 72 22.33 46.17 -6.12
CA GLN A 72 22.42 47.06 -7.28
C GLN A 72 21.27 48.07 -7.34
N GLU A 73 20.02 47.62 -7.24
CA GLU A 73 18.81 48.42 -7.50
C GLU A 73 18.13 48.98 -6.25
N GLY A 74 18.54 48.54 -5.06
CA GLY A 74 17.92 48.89 -3.78
C GLY A 74 16.92 47.85 -3.30
N SER A 75 16.61 47.88 -2.00
CA SER A 75 15.66 46.96 -1.37
C SER A 75 14.24 47.16 -1.87
N HIS A 76 13.45 46.09 -1.86
CA HIS A 76 12.07 46.14 -2.32
C HIS A 76 11.25 47.20 -1.56
N GLU A 77 11.49 47.37 -0.26
CA GLU A 77 10.85 48.41 0.56
C GLU A 77 11.27 49.84 0.16
N ALA A 78 12.54 50.07 -0.16
CA ALA A 78 13.02 51.38 -0.62
C ALA A 78 12.55 51.69 -2.05
N ARG A 79 12.50 50.69 -2.94
CA ARG A 79 11.95 50.81 -4.30
C ARG A 79 10.45 51.17 -4.25
N VAL A 80 9.68 50.49 -3.41
CA VAL A 80 8.26 50.78 -3.19
C VAL A 80 8.04 52.17 -2.60
N PHE A 81 8.87 52.59 -1.64
CA PHE A 81 8.80 53.94 -1.10
C PHE A 81 9.05 55.00 -2.20
N ARG A 82 10.11 54.83 -3.00
CA ARG A 82 10.47 55.74 -4.11
C ARG A 82 9.42 55.80 -5.21
N SER A 83 8.64 54.73 -5.44
CA SER A 83 7.58 54.71 -6.46
C SER A 83 6.29 55.42 -6.05
N ILE A 84 6.08 55.75 -4.77
CA ILE A 84 4.84 56.40 -4.30
C ILE A 84 4.96 57.93 -4.41
N PRO A 85 4.23 58.64 -5.28
CA PRO A 85 4.27 60.11 -5.33
C PRO A 85 3.68 60.72 -4.03
N PRO A 86 3.96 62.01 -3.73
CA PRO A 86 3.40 62.69 -2.56
C PRO A 86 1.86 62.73 -2.57
N GLU A 87 1.25 62.68 -3.76
CA GLU A 87 -0.20 62.61 -3.97
C GLU A 87 -0.82 61.25 -3.60
N GLY A 88 0.02 60.24 -3.32
CA GLY A 88 -0.38 58.88 -2.98
C GLY A 88 -0.65 58.00 -4.20
N LEU A 89 -0.40 56.70 -4.07
CA LEU A 89 -0.57 55.70 -5.13
C LEU A 89 -1.68 54.71 -4.76
N PRO A 90 -2.60 54.34 -5.67
CA PRO A 90 -3.56 53.27 -5.43
C PRO A 90 -2.87 51.96 -5.03
N GLN A 91 -3.35 51.30 -3.97
CA GLN A 91 -2.74 50.06 -3.48
C GLN A 91 -2.76 48.95 -4.55
N SER A 92 -3.81 48.92 -5.38
CA SER A 92 -3.95 47.94 -6.48
C SER A 92 -2.84 48.05 -7.52
N GLU A 93 -2.42 49.29 -7.85
CA GLU A 93 -1.35 49.56 -8.80
C GLU A 93 0.03 49.26 -8.20
N LEU A 94 0.23 49.63 -6.94
CA LEU A 94 1.47 49.35 -6.22
C LEU A 94 1.73 47.83 -6.11
N MET A 95 0.69 47.02 -5.90
CA MET A 95 0.79 45.56 -5.77
C MET A 95 1.04 44.84 -7.10
N ARG A 96 0.90 45.53 -8.25
CA ARG A 96 1.25 45.00 -9.59
C ARG A 96 2.72 45.17 -9.94
N LEU A 97 3.46 46.04 -9.24
CA LEU A 97 4.89 46.20 -9.46
C LEU A 97 5.66 44.92 -9.07
N PRO A 98 6.76 44.57 -9.75
CA PRO A 98 7.53 43.34 -9.46
C PRO A 98 7.98 43.22 -8.00
N SER A 99 8.36 44.34 -7.37
CA SER A 99 8.72 44.42 -5.94
C SER A 99 7.55 44.80 -5.03
N GLY A 100 6.36 45.00 -5.58
CA GLY A 100 5.23 45.67 -4.94
C GLY A 100 4.70 44.96 -3.70
N LYS A 101 4.42 43.66 -3.81
CA LYS A 101 3.85 42.88 -2.69
C LYS A 101 4.81 42.73 -1.52
N VAL A 102 6.07 42.40 -1.79
CA VAL A 102 7.11 42.15 -0.78
C VAL A 102 7.55 43.48 -0.15
N GLY A 103 7.79 44.50 -0.96
CA GLY A 103 8.20 45.83 -0.52
C GLY A 103 7.11 46.57 0.27
N PHE A 104 5.83 46.43 -0.11
CA PHE A 104 4.71 47.05 0.59
C PHE A 104 4.59 46.58 2.04
N SER A 105 4.59 45.26 2.28
CA SER A 105 4.48 44.70 3.62
C SER A 105 5.63 45.16 4.53
N LYS A 106 6.86 45.24 3.99
CA LYS A 106 8.03 45.64 4.77
C LYS A 106 8.09 47.15 5.00
N ALA A 107 7.75 47.97 4.01
CA ALA A 107 7.63 49.42 4.15
C ALA A 107 6.53 49.83 5.15
N MET A 108 5.42 49.08 5.21
CA MET A 108 4.40 49.22 6.26
C MET A 108 4.95 48.87 7.65
N SER A 109 5.68 47.76 7.78
CA SER A 109 6.28 47.35 9.07
C SER A 109 7.34 48.33 9.59
N ASN A 110 8.06 48.99 8.67
CA ASN A 110 9.05 50.02 8.98
C ASN A 110 8.42 51.42 9.19
N LYS A 111 7.09 51.53 9.08
CA LYS A 111 6.32 52.78 9.18
C LYS A 111 6.71 53.86 8.15
N TRP A 112 7.21 53.46 6.98
CA TRP A 112 7.58 54.38 5.90
C TRP A 112 6.37 54.85 5.08
N ILE A 113 5.32 54.04 5.07
CA ILE A 113 4.09 54.26 4.29
C ILE A 113 2.86 54.00 5.16
N ARG A 114 1.72 54.61 4.83
CA ARG A 114 0.42 54.40 5.45
C ARG A 114 -0.66 54.18 4.39
N VAL A 115 -1.70 53.42 4.75
CA VAL A 115 -2.85 53.18 3.87
C VAL A 115 -4.04 54.00 4.35
N ASP A 116 -4.63 54.76 3.44
CA ASP A 116 -5.89 55.44 3.63
C ASP A 116 -7.01 54.66 2.92
N LYS A 117 -8.06 54.28 3.65
CA LYS A 117 -9.19 53.50 3.13
C LYS A 117 -10.38 54.38 2.72
N SER A 118 -10.27 55.69 2.86
CA SER A 118 -11.37 56.64 2.66
C SER A 118 -11.47 57.22 1.24
N ALA A 119 -10.57 56.84 0.33
CA ALA A 119 -10.58 57.32 -1.06
C ALA A 119 -11.62 56.57 -1.92
N ALA A 120 -12.30 57.32 -2.80
CA ALA A 120 -13.38 56.82 -3.67
C ALA A 120 -12.93 55.74 -4.68
N ASP A 121 -11.64 55.66 -4.99
CA ASP A 121 -11.01 54.72 -5.93
C ASP A 121 -10.34 53.52 -5.23
N GLY A 122 -10.72 53.24 -3.97
CA GLY A 122 -10.18 52.16 -3.14
C GLY A 122 -8.98 52.57 -2.27
N PRO A 123 -8.39 51.63 -1.51
CA PRO A 123 -7.30 51.94 -0.58
C PRO A 123 -6.09 52.59 -1.26
N ARG A 124 -5.62 53.72 -0.74
CA ARG A 124 -4.51 54.51 -1.29
C ARG A 124 -3.33 54.58 -0.32
N VAL A 125 -2.11 54.48 -0.84
CA VAL A 125 -0.88 54.41 -0.04
C VAL A 125 -0.17 55.76 -0.11
N PHE A 126 0.15 56.33 1.05
CA PHE A 126 0.90 57.59 1.19
C PHE A 126 2.23 57.36 1.91
N ARG A 127 3.24 58.17 1.59
CA ARG A 127 4.48 58.25 2.37
C ARG A 127 4.19 58.89 3.74
N VAL A 128 4.83 58.38 4.78
CA VAL A 128 4.77 58.94 6.15
C VAL A 128 6.02 59.79 6.45
N VAL A 129 7.14 59.44 5.83
CA VAL A 129 8.44 60.11 5.96
C VAL A 129 8.86 60.71 4.61
N ASP A 130 9.62 61.80 4.62
CA ASP A 130 10.06 62.49 3.40
C ASP A 130 11.23 61.78 2.71
N SER A 131 12.09 61.10 3.48
CA SER A 131 13.24 60.35 2.98
C SER A 131 13.48 59.07 3.80
N VAL A 132 14.10 58.08 3.16
CA VAL A 132 14.40 56.77 3.75
C VAL A 132 15.84 56.39 3.38
N GLU A 133 16.60 55.93 4.38
CA GLU A 133 17.90 55.29 4.16
C GLU A 133 17.74 53.78 3.93
N ASP A 134 18.29 53.30 2.81
CA ASP A 134 18.24 51.87 2.47
C ASP A 134 19.38 51.10 3.16
N GLU A 135 19.21 50.83 4.45
CA GLU A 135 20.20 50.06 5.22
C GLU A 135 20.44 48.66 4.65
N VAL A 136 19.43 48.06 4.02
CA VAL A 136 19.50 46.70 3.47
C VAL A 136 20.40 46.69 2.24
N GLN A 137 20.21 47.65 1.32
CA GLN A 137 21.11 47.83 0.18
C GLN A 137 22.54 48.12 0.65
N ARG A 138 22.71 49.04 1.61
CA ARG A 138 24.04 49.39 2.16
C ARG A 138 24.75 48.16 2.74
N ARG A 139 24.04 47.34 3.52
CA ARG A 139 24.59 46.10 4.10
C ARG A 139 24.98 45.08 3.02
N LEU A 140 24.16 44.90 1.99
CA LEU A 140 24.46 43.96 0.90
C LEU A 140 25.60 44.46 0.01
N GLN A 141 25.74 45.78 -0.19
CA GLN A 141 26.91 46.37 -0.87
C GLN A 141 28.22 46.14 -0.09
N LEU A 142 28.18 46.16 1.25
CA LEU A 142 29.33 45.80 2.08
C LEU A 142 29.71 44.32 1.93
N VAL A 143 28.72 43.41 1.84
CA VAL A 143 28.96 41.99 1.54
C VAL A 143 29.58 41.83 0.15
N ARG A 144 29.04 42.53 -0.86
CA ARG A 144 29.57 42.51 -2.24
C ARG A 144 31.01 43.00 -2.32
N GLY A 145 31.38 43.98 -1.49
CA GLY A 145 32.75 44.48 -1.35
C GLY A 145 33.71 43.56 -0.56
N GLY A 146 33.31 42.32 -0.26
CA GLY A 146 34.13 41.36 0.47
C GLY A 146 34.24 41.62 1.98
N GLN A 147 33.46 42.55 2.52
CA GLN A 147 33.50 42.96 3.93
C GLN A 147 32.33 42.35 4.74
N ALA A 148 31.88 41.16 4.35
CA ALA A 148 30.80 40.43 5.04
C ALA A 148 31.09 40.26 6.54
N GLU A 149 32.37 40.19 6.92
CA GLU A 149 32.79 40.04 8.32
C GLU A 149 32.54 41.27 9.20
N LYS A 150 32.31 42.45 8.61
CA LYS A 150 31.97 43.67 9.36
C LYS A 150 30.51 43.73 9.80
N LEU A 151 29.63 42.89 9.24
CA LEU A 151 28.24 42.79 9.66
C LEU A 151 28.12 41.99 10.95
N GLY A 152 27.28 42.44 11.90
CA GLY A 152 27.02 41.70 13.13
C GLY A 152 26.22 40.41 12.87
N GLU A 153 26.35 39.40 13.73
CA GLU A 153 25.63 38.11 13.61
C GLU A 153 24.10 38.29 13.50
N LYS A 154 23.55 39.26 14.22
CA LYS A 154 22.11 39.61 14.16
C LYS A 154 21.70 40.07 12.75
N GLU A 155 22.52 40.88 12.10
CA GLU A 155 22.26 41.42 10.76
C GLU A 155 22.38 40.33 9.70
N ARG A 156 23.41 39.48 9.79
CA ARG A 156 23.58 38.32 8.90
C ARG A 156 22.43 37.33 9.03
N SER A 157 21.97 37.08 10.26
CA SER A 157 20.82 36.20 10.49
C SER A 157 19.52 36.76 9.90
N GLU A 158 19.33 38.08 9.91
CA GLU A 158 18.16 38.72 9.28
C GLU A 158 18.23 38.59 7.75
N LEU A 159 19.37 38.92 7.14
CA LEU A 159 19.59 38.80 5.69
C LEU A 159 19.44 37.35 5.21
N ARG A 160 19.87 36.37 6.00
CA ARG A 160 19.68 34.94 5.72
C ARG A 160 18.22 34.53 5.79
N LYS A 161 17.47 34.96 6.81
CA LYS A 161 16.01 34.71 6.90
C LYS A 161 15.26 35.32 5.72
N ARG A 162 15.75 36.45 5.21
CA ARG A 162 15.23 37.11 4.00
C ARG A 162 15.69 36.48 2.69
N LYS A 163 16.51 35.42 2.71
CA LYS A 163 17.09 34.76 1.52
C LYS A 163 17.97 35.68 0.65
N LEU A 164 18.55 36.72 1.22
CA LEU A 164 19.42 37.68 0.51
C LEU A 164 20.92 37.33 0.64
N LEU A 165 21.25 36.46 1.59
CA LEU A 165 22.61 36.06 1.93
C LEU A 165 22.64 34.56 2.24
N THR A 166 23.65 33.88 1.71
CA THR A 166 23.88 32.45 1.91
C THR A 166 25.30 32.18 2.40
N GLU A 167 25.44 31.27 3.37
CA GLU A 167 26.74 30.77 3.83
C GLU A 167 27.15 29.60 2.93
N VAL A 168 28.21 29.79 2.14
CA VAL A 168 28.78 28.73 1.30
C VAL A 168 29.96 28.13 2.06
N THR A 169 29.82 26.85 2.41
CA THR A 169 30.90 26.08 3.04
C THR A 169 31.66 25.33 1.95
N LEU A 170 32.87 25.77 1.66
CA LEU A 170 33.79 25.06 0.78
C LEU A 170 34.51 23.99 1.58
N LYS A 171 34.36 22.73 1.17
CA LYS A 171 35.03 21.58 1.77
C LYS A 171 36.23 21.21 0.91
N THR A 172 37.42 21.28 1.48
CA THR A 172 38.68 20.82 0.87
C THR A 172 39.25 19.67 1.70
N TYR A 173 39.97 18.77 1.04
CA TYR A 173 40.73 17.70 1.68
C TYR A 173 42.20 18.06 1.66
N TRP A 174 42.84 17.99 2.82
CA TRP A 174 44.28 17.93 2.93
C TRP A 174 44.70 16.46 2.89
N VAL A 175 45.43 16.07 1.86
CA VAL A 175 45.83 14.68 1.61
C VAL A 175 47.30 14.50 1.97
N SER A 176 47.62 13.47 2.75
CA SER A 176 48.97 13.10 3.17
C SER A 176 49.27 11.63 2.86
N LYS A 177 50.55 11.26 2.88
CA LYS A 177 50.99 9.86 2.64
C LYS A 177 50.50 8.97 3.78
N GLY A 178 49.79 7.89 3.45
CA GLY A 178 49.38 6.87 4.42
C GLY A 178 50.47 5.82 4.67
N SER A 179 50.23 4.92 5.63
CA SER A 179 51.16 3.84 6.01
C SER A 179 51.45 2.84 4.89
N ALA A 180 50.52 2.67 3.94
CA ALA A 180 50.63 1.80 2.78
C ALA A 180 50.75 2.60 1.47
N PHE A 181 51.37 3.78 1.51
CA PHE A 181 51.54 4.64 0.33
C PHE A 181 52.30 3.90 -0.79
N SER A 182 51.70 3.85 -1.97
CA SER A 182 52.30 3.29 -3.18
C SER A 182 51.83 4.09 -4.39
N THR A 183 52.70 4.25 -5.37
CA THR A 183 52.39 4.90 -6.65
C THR A 183 51.72 3.98 -7.65
N SER A 184 51.70 2.67 -7.39
CA SER A 184 51.01 1.66 -8.20
C SER A 184 49.81 1.08 -7.44
N ILE A 185 48.61 1.25 -8.01
CA ILE A 185 47.39 0.65 -7.45
C ILE A 185 47.37 -0.84 -7.83
N SER A 186 47.79 -1.73 -6.93
CA SER A 186 47.61 -3.17 -7.12
C SER A 186 46.13 -3.52 -6.95
N LYS A 187 45.46 -3.93 -8.04
CA LYS A 187 44.08 -4.47 -7.94
C LYS A 187 44.12 -5.76 -7.14
N GLN A 188 43.44 -5.77 -5.99
CA GLN A 188 43.21 -6.99 -5.22
C GLN A 188 42.21 -7.87 -5.96
N GLU A 189 42.44 -9.18 -5.95
CA GLU A 189 41.52 -10.15 -6.55
C GLU A 189 40.25 -10.24 -5.70
N THR A 190 39.07 -10.32 -6.33
CA THR A 190 37.79 -10.35 -5.62
C THR A 190 37.29 -11.75 -5.31
N GLU A 191 37.58 -12.70 -6.19
CA GLU A 191 37.08 -14.07 -6.10
C GLU A 191 38.18 -15.07 -6.45
N LEU A 192 38.07 -16.28 -5.88
CA LEU A 192 38.97 -17.38 -6.16
C LEU A 192 38.49 -18.10 -7.43
N SER A 193 39.29 -18.07 -8.50
CA SER A 193 38.95 -18.75 -9.75
C SER A 193 39.46 -20.21 -9.79
N PRO A 194 38.82 -21.09 -10.57
CA PRO A 194 39.32 -22.47 -10.78
C PRO A 194 40.76 -22.55 -11.31
N GLU A 195 41.17 -21.58 -12.14
CA GLU A 195 42.52 -21.50 -12.72
C GLU A 195 43.56 -21.10 -11.67
N MET A 196 43.20 -20.20 -10.74
CA MET A 196 44.06 -19.84 -9.62
C MET A 196 44.31 -21.05 -8.72
N ILE A 197 43.27 -21.84 -8.45
CA ILE A 197 43.38 -23.09 -7.67
C ILE A 197 44.33 -24.07 -8.36
N SER A 198 44.17 -24.25 -9.68
CA SER A 198 44.96 -25.20 -10.48
C SER A 198 46.44 -24.79 -10.59
N SER A 199 46.71 -23.49 -10.72
CA SER A 199 48.08 -22.94 -10.87
C SER A 199 48.80 -22.67 -9.55
N GLY A 200 48.09 -22.66 -8.42
CA GLY A 200 48.62 -22.25 -7.11
C GLY A 200 48.85 -20.74 -6.94
N SER A 201 48.53 -19.93 -7.95
CA SER A 201 48.76 -18.48 -7.97
C SER A 201 47.96 -17.67 -6.92
N TRP A 202 46.95 -18.27 -6.29
CA TRP A 202 46.21 -17.65 -5.19
C TRP A 202 47.07 -17.43 -3.94
N ARG A 203 48.19 -18.15 -3.79
CA ARG A 203 49.08 -18.03 -2.61
C ARG A 203 49.84 -16.70 -2.59
N ASP A 204 50.10 -16.13 -3.77
CA ASP A 204 50.97 -14.96 -3.93
C ASP A 204 50.18 -13.67 -4.26
N ARG A 205 48.84 -13.75 -4.34
CA ARG A 205 47.97 -12.61 -4.69
C ARG A 205 47.15 -12.13 -3.49
N PRO A 206 47.09 -10.81 -3.22
CA PRO A 206 46.23 -10.27 -2.17
C PRO A 206 44.77 -10.24 -2.61
N PHE A 207 43.88 -10.82 -1.80
CA PHE A 207 42.44 -10.80 -2.02
C PHE A 207 41.79 -9.65 -1.27
N LYS A 208 40.72 -9.09 -1.85
CA LYS A 208 39.89 -8.11 -1.17
C LYS A 208 39.17 -8.79 0.00
N PRO A 209 39.24 -8.24 1.24
CA PRO A 209 38.54 -8.82 2.38
C PRO A 209 37.03 -8.80 2.16
N TYR A 210 36.37 -9.92 2.47
CA TYR A 210 34.93 -10.04 2.34
C TYR A 210 34.22 -9.21 3.43
N ASN A 211 33.19 -8.46 3.03
CA ASN A 211 32.42 -7.64 3.96
C ASN A 211 31.34 -8.49 4.66
N PHE A 212 31.68 -9.05 5.83
CA PHE A 212 30.75 -9.82 6.66
C PHE A 212 29.62 -9.00 7.29
N SER A 213 29.67 -7.67 7.22
CA SER A 213 28.61 -6.80 7.70
C SER A 213 27.46 -6.63 6.68
N ALA A 214 27.61 -7.15 5.47
CA ALA A 214 26.56 -7.12 4.44
C ALA A 214 25.63 -8.34 4.56
N HIS A 215 24.34 -8.16 4.23
CA HIS A 215 23.31 -9.20 4.35
C HIS A 215 23.41 -10.37 3.34
N GLY A 216 24.41 -10.35 2.45
CA GLY A 216 24.55 -11.33 1.37
C GLY A 216 23.46 -11.20 0.29
N VAL A 217 23.53 -12.08 -0.71
CA VAL A 217 22.51 -12.19 -1.74
C VAL A 217 21.51 -13.25 -1.30
N LEU A 218 20.23 -12.89 -1.22
CA LEU A 218 19.16 -13.85 -0.94
C LEU A 218 19.00 -14.76 -2.17
N PRO A 219 18.96 -16.09 -2.01
CA PRO A 219 18.76 -17.00 -3.13
C PRO A 219 17.33 -16.84 -3.69
N ASP A 220 17.21 -16.96 -5.00
CA ASP A 220 15.90 -17.02 -5.66
C ASP A 220 15.11 -18.22 -5.13
N SER A 221 13.89 -17.98 -4.66
CA SER A 221 13.04 -19.02 -4.09
C SER A 221 11.58 -18.79 -4.45
N GLY A 222 10.81 -19.89 -4.53
CA GLY A 222 9.37 -19.80 -4.69
C GLY A 222 8.71 -19.17 -3.47
N HIS A 223 7.62 -18.44 -3.68
CA HIS A 223 6.87 -17.78 -2.60
C HIS A 223 5.41 -18.22 -2.59
N LEU A 224 4.93 -18.69 -1.44
CA LEU A 224 3.51 -18.91 -1.22
C LEU A 224 2.85 -17.62 -0.77
N HIS A 225 1.68 -17.32 -1.34
CA HIS A 225 0.90 -16.15 -0.96
C HIS A 225 0.59 -16.17 0.55
N PRO A 226 0.85 -15.08 1.30
CA PRO A 226 0.68 -15.06 2.76
C PRO A 226 -0.73 -15.49 3.22
N LEU A 227 -1.78 -15.02 2.54
CA LEU A 227 -3.17 -15.42 2.82
C LEU A 227 -3.38 -16.93 2.70
N LEU A 228 -2.77 -17.58 1.72
CA LEU A 228 -2.90 -19.01 1.52
C LEU A 228 -2.08 -19.82 2.53
N LYS A 229 -0.97 -19.27 3.04
CA LYS A 229 -0.26 -19.86 4.19
C LYS A 229 -1.15 -19.88 5.43
N VAL A 230 -1.81 -18.76 5.72
CA VAL A 230 -2.74 -18.66 6.86
C VAL A 230 -3.95 -19.57 6.66
N ARG A 231 -4.53 -19.62 5.45
CA ARG A 231 -5.57 -20.59 5.09
C ARG A 231 -5.16 -22.02 5.41
N SER A 232 -3.93 -22.39 5.06
CA SER A 232 -3.38 -23.74 5.30
C SER A 232 -3.27 -24.03 6.80
N GLN A 233 -2.89 -23.04 7.60
CA GLN A 233 -2.87 -23.14 9.07
C GLN A 233 -4.27 -23.34 9.65
N PHE A 234 -5.26 -22.53 9.24
CA PHE A 234 -6.65 -22.69 9.69
C PHE A 234 -7.21 -24.07 9.32
N ARG A 235 -6.96 -24.51 8.07
CA ARG A 235 -7.35 -25.83 7.59
C ARG A 235 -6.76 -26.93 8.49
N GLN A 236 -5.48 -26.82 8.85
CA GLN A 236 -4.82 -27.77 9.72
C GLN A 236 -5.46 -27.81 11.13
N ILE A 237 -5.80 -26.65 11.71
CA ILE A 237 -6.46 -26.57 13.02
C ILE A 237 -7.80 -27.32 13.02
N PHE A 238 -8.61 -27.15 11.97
CA PHE A 238 -9.87 -27.88 11.84
C PHE A 238 -9.66 -29.39 11.76
N LEU A 239 -8.69 -29.84 10.96
CA LEU A 239 -8.36 -31.27 10.83
C LEU A 239 -7.90 -31.87 12.17
N GLU A 240 -7.07 -31.15 12.92
CA GLU A 240 -6.63 -31.56 14.27
C GLU A 240 -7.80 -31.66 15.27
N MET A 241 -8.83 -30.82 15.12
CA MET A 241 -10.03 -30.84 15.95
C MET A 241 -11.07 -31.90 15.50
N GLY A 242 -10.74 -32.69 14.47
CA GLY A 242 -11.58 -33.75 13.92
C GLY A 242 -12.71 -33.26 13.03
N PHE A 243 -12.56 -32.08 12.42
CA PHE A 243 -13.52 -31.57 11.44
C PHE A 243 -13.21 -32.12 10.04
N THR A 244 -14.26 -32.37 9.27
CA THR A 244 -14.18 -32.80 7.87
C THR A 244 -14.41 -31.60 6.95
N GLU A 245 -13.56 -31.43 5.94
CA GLU A 245 -13.69 -30.34 4.97
C GLU A 245 -14.91 -30.59 4.07
N MET A 246 -15.84 -29.64 4.03
CA MET A 246 -17.03 -29.73 3.16
C MET A 246 -16.75 -29.07 1.80
N PRO A 247 -17.27 -29.64 0.69
CA PRO A 247 -17.04 -29.08 -0.64
C PRO A 247 -17.79 -27.75 -0.80
N THR A 248 -17.11 -26.78 -1.41
CA THR A 248 -17.62 -25.42 -1.65
C THR A 248 -17.48 -24.99 -3.11
N ASP A 249 -17.36 -25.96 -4.03
CA ASP A 249 -17.08 -25.82 -5.47
C ASP A 249 -18.21 -25.12 -6.28
N ASN A 250 -18.75 -24.02 -5.75
CA ASN A 250 -19.83 -23.25 -6.31
C ASN A 250 -19.81 -21.80 -5.79
N TYR A 251 -19.25 -20.89 -6.59
CA TYR A 251 -19.38 -19.44 -6.32
C TYR A 251 -20.80 -18.94 -6.58
N ILE A 252 -21.47 -19.55 -7.55
CA ILE A 252 -22.87 -19.29 -7.86
C ILE A 252 -23.73 -20.15 -6.94
N GLU A 253 -24.65 -19.51 -6.23
CA GLU A 253 -25.60 -20.17 -5.35
C GLU A 253 -27.02 -19.70 -5.69
N SER A 254 -28.02 -20.55 -5.47
CA SER A 254 -29.40 -20.09 -5.58
C SER A 254 -29.81 -19.32 -4.32
N SER A 255 -30.66 -18.31 -4.49
CA SER A 255 -31.25 -17.54 -3.39
C SER A 255 -31.94 -18.46 -2.37
N PHE A 256 -32.48 -19.60 -2.82
CA PHE A 256 -32.97 -20.66 -1.95
C PHE A 256 -31.89 -21.16 -0.97
N TRP A 257 -30.75 -21.65 -1.46
CA TRP A 257 -29.71 -22.22 -0.60
C TRP A 257 -28.96 -21.15 0.20
N ASN A 258 -28.77 -19.98 -0.38
CA ASN A 258 -28.06 -18.88 0.26
C ASN A 258 -28.87 -18.20 1.36
N PHE A 259 -30.21 -18.21 1.29
CA PHE A 259 -31.03 -17.47 2.25
C PHE A 259 -32.23 -18.27 2.78
N ASP A 260 -33.12 -18.77 1.90
CA ASP A 260 -34.39 -19.38 2.35
C ASP A 260 -34.17 -20.66 3.17
N ALA A 261 -33.22 -21.50 2.76
CA ALA A 261 -32.83 -22.74 3.42
C ALA A 261 -32.26 -22.48 4.83
N LEU A 262 -31.72 -21.29 5.07
CA LEU A 262 -31.23 -20.83 6.37
C LEU A 262 -32.35 -20.25 7.23
N PHE A 263 -33.60 -20.25 6.78
CA PHE A 263 -34.69 -19.56 7.47
C PHE A 263 -34.51 -18.03 7.50
N GLN A 264 -33.77 -17.44 6.55
CA GLN A 264 -33.69 -15.98 6.39
C GLN A 264 -34.86 -15.46 5.53
N PRO A 265 -35.66 -14.50 6.00
CA PRO A 265 -36.89 -14.09 5.30
C PRO A 265 -36.60 -13.38 3.97
N GLN A 266 -37.51 -13.45 3.00
CA GLN A 266 -37.33 -12.86 1.65
C GLN A 266 -37.27 -11.33 1.66
N GLN A 267 -37.89 -10.68 2.63
CA GLN A 267 -37.85 -9.22 2.82
C GLN A 267 -36.61 -8.72 3.59
N HIS A 268 -35.63 -9.58 3.86
CA HIS A 268 -34.44 -9.21 4.62
C HIS A 268 -33.54 -8.25 3.80
N PRO A 269 -33.04 -7.14 4.37
CA PRO A 269 -32.22 -6.15 3.66
C PRO A 269 -31.02 -6.74 2.93
N ALA A 270 -30.30 -7.68 3.56
CA ALA A 270 -29.18 -8.38 2.92
C ALA A 270 -29.48 -9.09 1.59
N ARG A 271 -30.76 -9.28 1.22
CA ARG A 271 -31.17 -9.85 -0.08
C ARG A 271 -31.41 -8.77 -1.15
N ASP A 272 -31.21 -7.50 -0.83
CA ASP A 272 -31.35 -6.39 -1.75
C ASP A 272 -30.17 -6.34 -2.74
N GLN A 273 -30.40 -5.75 -3.91
CA GLN A 273 -29.39 -5.61 -4.96
C GLN A 273 -28.20 -4.75 -4.50
N HIS A 274 -28.43 -3.87 -3.53
CA HIS A 274 -27.39 -3.06 -2.91
C HIS A 274 -26.44 -3.86 -2.02
N ASP A 275 -26.82 -5.05 -1.52
CA ASP A 275 -25.98 -5.86 -0.64
C ASP A 275 -25.47 -7.14 -1.32
N THR A 276 -26.20 -7.64 -2.33
CA THR A 276 -25.94 -8.94 -2.97
C THR A 276 -25.77 -8.83 -4.48
N PHE A 277 -24.74 -9.49 -5.02
CA PHE A 277 -24.55 -9.64 -6.46
C PHE A 277 -25.47 -10.72 -7.03
N PHE A 278 -26.58 -10.31 -7.63
CA PHE A 278 -27.45 -11.20 -8.42
C PHE A 278 -26.88 -11.42 -9.83
N LEU A 279 -27.11 -12.62 -10.37
CA LEU A 279 -26.65 -12.94 -11.71
C LEU A 279 -27.64 -12.48 -12.77
N ARG A 280 -27.09 -11.93 -13.86
CA ARG A 280 -27.82 -11.75 -15.11
C ARG A 280 -27.90 -13.05 -15.91
N ASP A 281 -26.84 -13.85 -15.89
CA ASP A 281 -26.76 -15.14 -16.58
C ASP A 281 -25.80 -16.08 -15.83
N PRO A 282 -26.22 -17.29 -15.42
CA PRO A 282 -27.59 -17.81 -15.42
C PRO A 282 -28.44 -17.13 -14.32
N ALA A 283 -29.50 -16.40 -14.68
CA ALA A 283 -30.32 -15.65 -13.71
C ALA A 283 -31.14 -16.53 -12.76
N GLN A 284 -31.54 -17.73 -13.20
CA GLN A 284 -32.39 -18.64 -12.42
C GLN A 284 -31.75 -20.01 -12.25
N ALA A 285 -31.93 -20.61 -11.08
CA ALA A 285 -31.54 -21.97 -10.78
C ALA A 285 -32.40 -22.96 -11.57
N GLN A 286 -31.75 -23.87 -12.29
CA GLN A 286 -32.43 -24.89 -13.10
C GLN A 286 -33.07 -25.99 -12.23
N GLN A 287 -32.42 -26.38 -11.14
CA GLN A 287 -32.88 -27.48 -10.28
C GLN A 287 -32.83 -27.09 -8.80
N LEU A 288 -33.92 -27.36 -8.09
CA LEU A 288 -34.05 -27.23 -6.63
C LEU A 288 -34.73 -28.48 -6.06
N PRO A 289 -34.42 -28.89 -4.83
CA PRO A 289 -35.08 -30.03 -4.19
C PRO A 289 -36.51 -29.66 -3.78
N MET A 290 -37.47 -29.84 -4.69
CA MET A 290 -38.84 -29.31 -4.53
C MET A 290 -39.54 -29.76 -3.25
N ASP A 291 -39.34 -31.00 -2.80
CA ASP A 291 -39.92 -31.48 -1.54
C ASP A 291 -39.43 -30.69 -0.32
N TYR A 292 -38.13 -30.38 -0.30
CA TYR A 292 -37.54 -29.53 0.74
C TYR A 292 -38.01 -28.08 0.60
N VAL A 293 -38.05 -27.54 -0.62
CA VAL A 293 -38.56 -26.20 -0.91
C VAL A 293 -40.00 -26.04 -0.42
N HIS A 294 -40.87 -27.04 -0.60
CA HIS A 294 -42.25 -27.00 -0.10
C HIS A 294 -42.31 -26.94 1.43
N ARG A 295 -41.46 -27.70 2.12
CA ARG A 295 -41.37 -27.64 3.59
C ARG A 295 -40.86 -26.28 4.07
N VAL A 296 -39.86 -25.72 3.41
CA VAL A 296 -39.33 -24.37 3.69
C VAL A 296 -40.41 -23.30 3.43
N LYS A 297 -41.12 -23.36 2.30
CA LYS A 297 -42.23 -22.45 1.99
C LYS A 297 -43.28 -22.48 3.10
N ARG A 298 -43.67 -23.68 3.57
CA ARG A 298 -44.63 -23.85 4.65
C ARG A 298 -44.13 -23.22 5.95
N THR A 299 -42.90 -23.52 6.39
CA THR A 299 -42.37 -23.00 7.65
C THR A 299 -42.15 -21.49 7.63
N HIS A 300 -41.68 -20.94 6.52
CA HIS A 300 -41.52 -19.49 6.36
C HIS A 300 -42.84 -18.74 6.44
N SER A 301 -43.88 -19.24 5.77
CA SER A 301 -45.15 -18.51 5.64
C SER A 301 -46.12 -18.79 6.78
N GLN A 302 -46.41 -20.06 7.04
CA GLN A 302 -47.45 -20.50 7.97
C GLN A 302 -46.91 -20.94 9.33
N GLY A 303 -45.59 -21.13 9.43
CA GLY A 303 -44.96 -21.78 10.58
C GLY A 303 -45.00 -23.30 10.50
N GLY A 304 -44.67 -23.94 11.62
CA GLY A 304 -44.47 -25.38 11.74
C GLY A 304 -43.32 -25.70 12.68
N TYR A 305 -43.22 -26.96 13.10
CA TYR A 305 -42.16 -27.44 14.01
C TYR A 305 -42.03 -26.61 15.30
N GLY A 306 -43.16 -26.19 15.88
CA GLY A 306 -43.20 -25.36 17.09
C GLY A 306 -43.06 -23.85 16.85
N SER A 307 -42.75 -23.41 15.63
CA SER A 307 -42.62 -22.00 15.27
C SER A 307 -43.86 -21.44 14.57
N GLN A 308 -44.07 -20.13 14.69
CA GLN A 308 -45.15 -19.41 14.01
C GLN A 308 -44.80 -18.95 12.58
N GLY A 309 -43.55 -19.17 12.15
CA GLY A 309 -43.06 -18.64 10.88
C GLY A 309 -43.00 -17.11 10.86
N TYR A 310 -42.73 -16.54 9.68
CA TYR A 310 -42.66 -15.09 9.47
C TYR A 310 -43.98 -14.46 9.00
N LYS A 311 -45.04 -15.26 8.79
CA LYS A 311 -46.40 -14.79 8.45
C LYS A 311 -46.44 -13.89 7.21
N TYR A 312 -45.69 -14.27 6.17
CA TYR A 312 -45.68 -13.58 4.87
C TYR A 312 -45.89 -14.56 3.71
N ASN A 313 -46.17 -14.03 2.52
CA ASN A 313 -46.31 -14.84 1.31
C ASN A 313 -44.93 -15.14 0.70
N TRP A 314 -44.45 -16.36 0.87
CA TRP A 314 -43.17 -16.83 0.33
C TRP A 314 -43.28 -17.10 -1.19
N LYS A 315 -42.43 -16.44 -1.98
CA LYS A 315 -42.43 -16.51 -3.45
C LYS A 315 -41.34 -17.43 -3.97
N LEU A 316 -41.72 -18.41 -4.81
CA LEU A 316 -40.77 -19.36 -5.40
C LEU A 316 -39.80 -18.69 -6.38
N ASP A 317 -40.26 -17.70 -7.14
CA ASP A 317 -39.45 -17.00 -8.14
C ASP A 317 -38.27 -16.24 -7.49
N GLU A 318 -38.46 -15.72 -6.28
CA GLU A 318 -37.39 -15.08 -5.50
C GLU A 318 -36.31 -16.08 -5.07
N ALA A 319 -36.71 -17.30 -4.69
CA ALA A 319 -35.81 -18.37 -4.29
C ALA A 319 -35.04 -18.97 -5.49
N ARG A 320 -35.59 -18.85 -6.71
CA ARG A 320 -34.93 -19.31 -7.94
C ARG A 320 -33.82 -18.38 -8.43
N LYS A 321 -33.78 -17.10 -8.02
CA LYS A 321 -32.74 -16.16 -8.46
C LYS A 321 -31.35 -16.69 -8.07
N ASN A 322 -30.42 -16.71 -9.01
CA ASN A 322 -29.03 -17.02 -8.73
C ASN A 322 -28.26 -15.75 -8.32
N LEU A 323 -27.26 -15.95 -7.49
CA LEU A 323 -26.40 -14.91 -6.93
C LEU A 323 -24.99 -15.44 -6.73
N LEU A 324 -24.04 -14.54 -6.51
CA LEU A 324 -22.74 -14.92 -5.96
C LEU A 324 -22.88 -15.12 -4.45
N ARG A 325 -22.42 -16.28 -3.96
CA ARG A 325 -22.56 -16.70 -2.57
C ARG A 325 -22.06 -15.63 -1.60
N THR A 326 -22.93 -15.16 -0.70
CA THR A 326 -22.63 -14.04 0.22
C THR A 326 -21.94 -14.47 1.51
N HIS A 327 -22.05 -15.76 1.85
CA HIS A 327 -21.43 -16.39 3.02
C HIS A 327 -21.37 -17.91 2.84
N THR A 328 -20.38 -18.56 3.48
CA THR A 328 -20.18 -20.02 3.41
C THR A 328 -21.29 -20.83 4.08
N THR A 329 -22.19 -20.18 4.82
CA THR A 329 -23.32 -20.83 5.50
C THR A 329 -24.29 -21.50 4.53
N ALA A 330 -24.31 -21.08 3.26
CA ALA A 330 -25.01 -21.79 2.19
C ALA A 330 -24.43 -23.20 1.95
N ALA A 331 -23.10 -23.35 2.01
CA ALA A 331 -22.44 -24.65 1.92
C ALA A 331 -22.77 -25.53 3.14
N SER A 332 -22.83 -24.94 4.33
CA SER A 332 -23.30 -25.61 5.55
C SER A 332 -24.73 -26.10 5.42
N ALA A 333 -25.65 -25.30 4.87
CA ALA A 333 -27.03 -25.72 4.62
C ALA A 333 -27.10 -26.94 3.68
N ARG A 334 -26.32 -26.92 2.60
CA ARG A 334 -26.20 -28.07 1.67
C ARG A 334 -25.64 -29.30 2.36
N ALA A 335 -24.59 -29.16 3.17
CA ALA A 335 -23.97 -30.25 3.91
C ALA A 335 -24.93 -30.86 4.94
N LEU A 336 -25.63 -30.02 5.71
CA LEU A 336 -26.62 -30.45 6.70
C LEU A 336 -27.84 -31.10 6.05
N TYR A 337 -28.32 -30.57 4.93
CA TYR A 337 -29.39 -31.21 4.18
C TYR A 337 -29.01 -32.62 3.70
N ARG A 338 -27.79 -32.79 3.17
CA ARG A 338 -27.26 -34.13 2.79
C ARG A 338 -27.13 -35.04 4.01
N LEU A 339 -26.67 -34.51 5.14
CA LEU A 339 -26.57 -35.27 6.40
C LEU A 339 -27.95 -35.74 6.87
N ALA A 340 -28.97 -34.89 6.75
CA ALA A 340 -30.35 -35.20 7.14
C ALA A 340 -30.95 -36.39 6.38
N GLN A 341 -30.50 -36.61 5.13
CA GLN A 341 -30.97 -37.72 4.30
C GLN A 341 -30.32 -39.06 4.69
N LYS A 342 -29.22 -39.07 5.45
CA LYS A 342 -28.57 -40.31 5.90
C LYS A 342 -29.38 -40.93 7.04
N LYS A 343 -29.64 -42.24 6.95
CA LYS A 343 -30.31 -43.03 8.00
C LYS A 343 -29.41 -44.22 8.37
N PRO A 344 -29.05 -44.41 9.66
CA PRO A 344 -29.36 -43.53 10.80
C PRO A 344 -28.58 -42.19 10.75
N PHE A 345 -29.05 -41.18 11.49
CA PHE A 345 -28.28 -39.95 11.69
C PHE A 345 -26.94 -40.28 12.36
N THR A 346 -25.87 -39.63 11.91
CA THR A 346 -24.53 -39.77 12.48
C THR A 346 -23.99 -38.37 12.81
N PRO A 347 -23.54 -38.11 14.05
CA PRO A 347 -22.92 -36.85 14.41
C PRO A 347 -21.76 -36.48 13.49
N ALA A 348 -21.60 -35.19 13.19
CA ALA A 348 -20.60 -34.73 12.25
C ALA A 348 -20.05 -33.36 12.61
N LYS A 349 -18.79 -33.14 12.25
CA LYS A 349 -18.07 -31.86 12.35
C LYS A 349 -17.62 -31.47 10.95
N TYR A 350 -18.09 -30.33 10.44
CA TYR A 350 -17.76 -29.84 9.11
C TYR A 350 -17.07 -28.48 9.17
N PHE A 351 -16.15 -28.23 8.26
CA PHE A 351 -15.58 -26.90 8.07
C PHE A 351 -15.41 -26.58 6.59
N SER A 352 -15.38 -25.30 6.26
CA SER A 352 -14.99 -24.81 4.95
C SER A 352 -14.20 -23.51 5.07
N ILE A 353 -13.30 -23.29 4.11
CA ILE A 353 -12.61 -22.00 3.96
C ILE A 353 -12.68 -21.60 2.49
N ASP A 354 -13.54 -20.65 2.18
CA ASP A 354 -13.77 -20.30 0.78
C ASP A 354 -14.19 -18.84 0.59
N ARG A 355 -14.09 -18.39 -0.66
CA ARG A 355 -14.43 -17.04 -1.07
C ARG A 355 -15.93 -16.79 -1.05
N VAL A 356 -16.29 -15.58 -0.64
CA VAL A 356 -17.66 -15.05 -0.61
C VAL A 356 -17.68 -13.65 -1.20
N PHE A 357 -18.83 -13.21 -1.69
CA PHE A 357 -18.99 -11.99 -2.45
C PHE A 357 -20.09 -11.12 -1.83
N ARG A 358 -19.80 -9.84 -1.57
CA ARG A 358 -20.76 -8.89 -1.02
C ARG A 358 -20.70 -7.59 -1.79
N ASN A 359 -21.86 -7.06 -2.16
CA ASN A 359 -21.96 -5.80 -2.89
C ASN A 359 -21.85 -4.59 -1.93
N GLU A 360 -20.94 -4.65 -0.97
CA GLU A 360 -20.73 -3.55 -0.04
C GLU A 360 -19.93 -2.43 -0.72
N THR A 361 -20.09 -1.20 -0.24
CA THR A 361 -19.29 -0.08 -0.75
C THR A 361 -17.83 -0.34 -0.41
N LEU A 362 -16.97 -0.42 -1.44
CA LEU A 362 -15.54 -0.64 -1.27
C LEU A 362 -14.93 0.46 -0.38
N ASP A 363 -14.39 0.06 0.76
CA ASP A 363 -13.62 0.93 1.63
C ASP A 363 -12.27 0.27 2.01
N ALA A 364 -11.46 0.95 2.82
CA ALA A 364 -10.14 0.44 3.22
C ALA A 364 -10.18 -0.88 4.02
N THR A 365 -11.37 -1.33 4.45
CA THR A 365 -11.62 -2.46 5.33
C THR A 365 -12.61 -3.50 4.78
N HIS A 366 -13.39 -3.16 3.75
CA HIS A 366 -14.42 -3.99 3.15
C HIS A 366 -14.13 -4.17 1.65
N LEU A 367 -13.80 -5.41 1.30
CA LEU A 367 -13.61 -5.85 -0.09
C LEU A 367 -14.91 -6.46 -0.62
N ALA A 368 -15.15 -6.31 -1.93
CA ALA A 368 -16.28 -6.94 -2.61
C ALA A 368 -16.22 -8.48 -2.58
N GLU A 369 -15.02 -9.04 -2.42
CA GLU A 369 -14.78 -10.46 -2.22
C GLU A 369 -13.75 -10.69 -1.12
N PHE A 370 -13.96 -11.70 -0.29
CA PHE A 370 -13.05 -12.10 0.79
C PHE A 370 -13.27 -13.58 1.16
N HIS A 371 -12.39 -14.17 1.96
CA HIS A 371 -12.49 -15.57 2.38
C HIS A 371 -13.16 -15.66 3.74
N GLN A 372 -14.25 -16.43 3.79
CA GLN A 372 -14.93 -16.78 5.03
C GLN A 372 -14.53 -18.20 5.44
N ILE A 373 -14.18 -18.32 6.72
CA ILE A 373 -13.96 -19.58 7.41
C ILE A 373 -15.24 -19.89 8.17
N GLU A 374 -15.71 -21.13 8.11
CA GLU A 374 -16.87 -21.58 8.87
C GLU A 374 -16.66 -22.99 9.42
N GLY A 375 -17.06 -23.18 10.67
CA GLY A 375 -17.09 -24.46 11.36
C GLY A 375 -18.51 -24.78 11.84
N VAL A 376 -18.92 -26.04 11.71
CA VAL A 376 -20.25 -26.55 12.06
C VAL A 376 -20.11 -27.87 12.80
N VAL A 377 -20.84 -28.05 13.91
CA VAL A 377 -20.93 -29.31 14.65
C VAL A 377 -22.39 -29.69 14.81
N ALA A 378 -22.76 -30.86 14.33
CA ALA A 378 -24.10 -31.43 14.43
C ALA A 378 -24.04 -32.69 15.33
N ASP A 379 -24.75 -32.67 16.45
CA ASP A 379 -24.80 -33.78 17.41
C ASP A 379 -26.08 -33.71 18.25
N HIS A 380 -26.29 -34.68 19.11
CA HIS A 380 -27.42 -34.73 20.03
C HIS A 380 -27.17 -33.82 21.24
N GLY A 381 -28.14 -32.96 21.56
CA GLY A 381 -28.11 -32.17 22.81
C GLY A 381 -26.96 -31.17 22.93
N LEU A 382 -26.45 -30.61 21.81
CA LEU A 382 -25.49 -29.51 21.86
C LEU A 382 -26.11 -28.28 22.53
N THR A 383 -25.30 -27.57 23.32
CA THR A 383 -25.70 -26.43 24.13
C THR A 383 -24.81 -25.24 23.82
N LEU A 384 -25.16 -24.07 24.34
CA LEU A 384 -24.32 -22.88 24.24
C LEU A 384 -22.93 -23.06 24.85
N GLY A 385 -22.84 -23.85 25.93
CA GLY A 385 -21.58 -24.20 26.57
C GLY A 385 -20.66 -25.02 25.66
N HIS A 386 -21.22 -25.95 24.88
CA HIS A 386 -20.47 -26.71 23.88
C HIS A 386 -19.88 -25.78 22.80
N LEU A 387 -20.67 -24.83 22.30
CA LEU A 387 -20.19 -23.82 21.35
C LEU A 387 -19.04 -23.00 21.92
N MET A 388 -19.18 -22.47 23.14
CA MET A 388 -18.11 -21.72 23.80
C MET A 388 -16.85 -22.56 24.04
N GLY A 389 -17.01 -23.84 24.36
CA GLY A 389 -15.90 -24.79 24.55
C GLY A 389 -15.13 -25.04 23.25
N VAL A 390 -15.83 -25.33 22.17
CA VAL A 390 -15.23 -25.53 20.84
C VAL A 390 -14.51 -24.27 20.36
N LEU A 391 -15.14 -23.11 20.53
CA LEU A 391 -14.54 -21.82 20.18
C LEU A 391 -13.27 -21.55 20.98
N ARG A 392 -13.27 -21.83 22.29
CA ARG A 392 -12.08 -21.66 23.14
C ARG A 392 -10.94 -22.54 22.66
N GLU A 393 -11.21 -23.81 22.34
CA GLU A 393 -10.19 -24.73 21.84
C GLU A 393 -9.63 -24.27 20.48
N PHE A 394 -10.52 -23.88 19.57
CA PHE A 394 -10.17 -23.36 18.25
C PHE A 394 -9.26 -22.12 18.33
N PHE A 395 -9.63 -21.13 19.13
CA PHE A 395 -8.83 -19.90 19.30
C PHE A 395 -7.55 -20.13 20.11
N THR A 396 -7.53 -21.10 21.03
CA THR A 396 -6.30 -21.48 21.76
C THR A 396 -5.24 -22.02 20.80
N LYS A 397 -5.64 -22.85 19.82
CA LYS A 397 -4.74 -23.31 18.75
C LYS A 397 -4.23 -22.18 17.84
N LEU A 398 -4.93 -21.05 17.78
CA LEU A 398 -4.48 -19.81 17.13
C LEU A 398 -3.62 -18.90 18.02
N GLY A 399 -3.38 -19.28 19.29
CA GLY A 399 -2.64 -18.47 20.26
C GLY A 399 -3.47 -17.36 20.92
N ILE A 400 -4.80 -17.42 20.83
CA ILE A 400 -5.73 -16.45 21.41
C ILE A 400 -6.40 -17.04 22.65
N THR A 401 -6.10 -16.49 23.82
CA THR A 401 -6.62 -16.98 25.12
C THR A 401 -7.63 -16.05 25.78
N GLN A 402 -7.56 -14.75 25.50
CA GLN A 402 -8.43 -13.73 26.09
C GLN A 402 -9.72 -13.59 25.28
N LEU A 403 -10.71 -14.43 25.55
CA LEU A 403 -12.00 -14.44 24.84
C LEU A 403 -13.15 -13.89 25.68
N ARG A 404 -14.02 -13.12 25.05
CA ARG A 404 -15.33 -12.71 25.58
C ARG A 404 -16.41 -12.98 24.54
N PHE A 405 -17.60 -13.29 25.02
CA PHE A 405 -18.77 -13.57 24.18
C PHE A 405 -19.83 -12.52 24.47
N LYS A 406 -20.44 -11.99 23.41
CA LYS A 406 -21.49 -10.98 23.49
C LYS A 406 -22.72 -11.48 22.74
N PRO A 407 -23.93 -11.43 23.33
CA PRO A 407 -25.16 -11.77 22.62
C PRO A 407 -25.30 -10.97 21.33
N ALA A 408 -25.72 -11.65 20.27
CA ALA A 408 -25.90 -11.09 18.94
C ALA A 408 -27.21 -11.59 18.33
N TYR A 409 -27.50 -11.15 17.11
CA TYR A 409 -28.64 -11.62 16.33
C TYR A 409 -28.15 -12.06 14.95
N ASN A 410 -28.42 -13.32 14.60
CA ASN A 410 -28.41 -13.75 13.20
C ASN A 410 -29.77 -14.40 12.89
N PRO A 411 -30.34 -14.20 11.68
CA PRO A 411 -31.67 -14.74 11.34
C PRO A 411 -31.77 -16.27 11.48
N TYR A 412 -30.66 -16.97 11.27
CA TYR A 412 -30.58 -18.43 11.21
C TYR A 412 -30.08 -19.09 12.50
N THR A 413 -29.76 -18.32 13.55
CA THR A 413 -29.30 -18.87 14.84
C THR A 413 -30.04 -18.31 16.05
N GLU A 414 -30.41 -19.18 16.98
CA GLU A 414 -30.97 -18.82 18.29
C GLU A 414 -30.56 -19.88 19.33
N PRO A 415 -29.73 -19.52 20.34
CA PRO A 415 -29.06 -18.24 20.59
C PRO A 415 -27.89 -17.94 19.62
N SER A 416 -27.49 -16.66 19.53
CA SER A 416 -26.32 -16.18 18.75
C SER A 416 -25.35 -15.39 19.63
N MET A 417 -24.05 -15.45 19.32
CA MET A 417 -23.02 -14.65 20.00
C MET A 417 -21.89 -14.19 19.06
N GLU A 418 -21.47 -12.95 19.23
CA GLU A 418 -20.21 -12.41 18.74
C GLU A 418 -19.06 -12.82 19.68
N ILE A 419 -17.87 -12.98 19.10
CA ILE A 419 -16.66 -13.41 19.80
C ILE A 419 -15.66 -12.26 19.75
N PHE A 420 -15.17 -11.85 20.92
CA PHE A 420 -14.20 -10.77 21.08
C PHE A 420 -12.89 -11.30 21.67
N SER A 421 -11.78 -10.75 21.20
CA SER A 421 -10.44 -10.99 21.75
C SER A 421 -9.77 -9.68 22.18
N TYR A 422 -8.99 -9.70 23.25
CA TYR A 422 -8.21 -8.53 23.68
C TYR A 422 -6.91 -8.40 22.87
N HIS A 423 -6.79 -7.35 22.07
CA HIS A 423 -5.59 -7.11 21.25
C HIS A 423 -4.56 -6.26 22.01
N GLN A 424 -3.40 -6.85 22.33
CA GLN A 424 -2.38 -6.19 23.18
C GLN A 424 -1.82 -4.90 22.57
N GLY A 425 -1.57 -4.87 21.25
CA GLY A 425 -1.04 -3.68 20.58
C GLY A 425 -2.04 -2.52 20.48
N LEU A 426 -3.35 -2.82 20.47
CA LEU A 426 -4.42 -1.81 20.36
C LEU A 426 -5.07 -1.51 21.71
N LYS A 427 -4.70 -2.26 22.76
CA LYS A 427 -5.24 -2.20 24.12
C LYS A 427 -6.77 -2.18 24.19
N LYS A 428 -7.44 -2.86 23.26
CA LYS A 428 -8.91 -2.90 23.16
C LYS A 428 -9.42 -4.30 22.79
N TRP A 429 -10.68 -4.56 23.14
CA TRP A 429 -11.42 -5.72 22.66
C TRP A 429 -11.78 -5.54 21.19
N VAL A 430 -11.43 -6.51 20.36
CA VAL A 430 -11.72 -6.54 18.93
C VAL A 430 -12.56 -7.77 18.61
N GLU A 431 -13.54 -7.62 17.72
CA GLU A 431 -14.33 -8.73 17.23
C GLU A 431 -13.46 -9.66 16.38
N VAL A 432 -13.52 -10.96 16.65
CA VAL A 432 -12.73 -12.00 15.95
C VAL A 432 -13.61 -13.05 15.28
N GLY A 433 -14.92 -13.02 15.48
CA GLY A 433 -15.85 -13.93 14.81
C GLY A 433 -17.28 -13.80 15.31
N ASN A 434 -18.19 -14.51 14.64
CA ASN A 434 -19.60 -14.61 14.97
C ASN A 434 -20.01 -16.09 15.03
N SER A 435 -21.00 -16.43 15.84
CA SER A 435 -21.43 -17.81 16.06
C SER A 435 -22.87 -17.91 16.56
N GLY A 436 -23.42 -19.13 16.54
CA GLY A 436 -24.72 -19.41 17.12
C GLY A 436 -25.15 -20.86 16.99
N ILE A 437 -26.36 -21.15 17.47
CA ILE A 437 -27.01 -22.45 17.37
C ILE A 437 -28.08 -22.37 16.29
N PHE A 438 -28.00 -23.19 15.24
CA PHE A 438 -28.94 -23.11 14.13
C PHE A 438 -30.38 -23.37 14.60
N ARG A 439 -31.28 -22.55 14.08
CA ARG A 439 -32.70 -22.56 14.42
C ARG A 439 -33.38 -23.89 14.04
N PRO A 440 -34.33 -24.41 14.84
CA PRO A 440 -35.13 -25.57 14.47
C PRO A 440 -35.87 -25.38 13.14
N GLU A 441 -36.31 -24.16 12.82
CA GLU A 441 -37.00 -23.86 11.55
C GLU A 441 -36.09 -23.93 10.32
N MET A 442 -34.78 -23.89 10.51
CA MET A 442 -33.79 -24.20 9.47
C MET A 442 -33.59 -25.72 9.38
N LEU A 443 -33.37 -26.40 10.51
CA LEU A 443 -32.92 -27.79 10.56
C LEU A 443 -34.04 -28.83 10.33
N LEU A 444 -35.19 -28.66 10.97
CA LEU A 444 -36.27 -29.64 10.95
C LEU A 444 -36.89 -29.81 9.56
N PRO A 445 -37.09 -28.74 8.75
CA PRO A 445 -37.50 -28.90 7.35
C PRO A 445 -36.49 -29.68 6.48
N MET A 446 -35.20 -29.70 6.84
CA MET A 446 -34.21 -30.53 6.14
C MET A 446 -34.45 -32.04 6.38
N GLY A 447 -35.12 -32.39 7.49
CA GLY A 447 -35.35 -33.77 7.92
C GLY A 447 -34.39 -34.26 9.01
N LEU A 448 -33.68 -33.34 9.66
CA LEU A 448 -32.88 -33.68 10.85
C LEU A 448 -33.80 -34.08 12.02
N PRO A 449 -33.41 -35.07 12.84
CA PRO A 449 -34.16 -35.46 14.03
C PRO A 449 -34.30 -34.31 15.04
N GLU A 450 -35.42 -34.26 15.78
CA GLU A 450 -35.68 -33.20 16.77
C GLU A 450 -34.69 -33.17 17.94
N ASN A 451 -34.06 -34.31 18.26
CA ASN A 451 -33.05 -34.42 19.30
C ASN A 451 -31.63 -34.02 18.82
N VAL A 452 -31.48 -33.63 17.56
CA VAL A 452 -30.21 -33.13 16.99
C VAL A 452 -30.21 -31.61 17.01
N SER A 453 -29.14 -31.03 17.53
CA SER A 453 -28.87 -29.60 17.45
C SER A 453 -27.55 -29.36 16.74
N VAL A 454 -27.43 -28.18 16.12
CA VAL A 454 -26.26 -27.83 15.33
C VAL A 454 -25.73 -26.48 15.77
N ILE A 455 -24.45 -26.44 16.13
CA ILE A 455 -23.75 -25.20 16.49
C ILE A 455 -22.80 -24.83 15.37
N ALA A 456 -22.64 -23.53 15.11
CA ALA A 456 -21.80 -23.04 14.03
C ALA A 456 -21.11 -21.73 14.40
N TRP A 457 -19.97 -21.46 13.77
CA TRP A 457 -19.27 -20.20 13.88
C TRP A 457 -18.53 -19.88 12.58
N GLY A 458 -18.27 -18.59 12.36
CA GLY A 458 -17.51 -18.12 11.22
C GLY A 458 -16.71 -16.86 11.52
N LEU A 459 -15.68 -16.67 10.71
CA LEU A 459 -14.77 -15.52 10.78
C LEU A 459 -14.14 -15.24 9.41
N SER A 460 -13.67 -14.01 9.20
CA SER A 460 -12.92 -13.65 7.99
C SER A 460 -11.45 -14.03 8.13
N LEU A 461 -10.90 -14.64 7.07
CA LEU A 461 -9.47 -14.98 6.99
C LEU A 461 -8.60 -13.72 6.95
N GLU A 462 -9.02 -12.70 6.20
CA GLU A 462 -8.34 -11.43 6.03
C GLU A 462 -8.23 -10.68 7.36
N ARG A 463 -9.31 -10.62 8.15
CA ARG A 463 -9.29 -9.99 9.49
C ARG A 463 -8.36 -10.72 10.47
N SER A 464 -8.19 -12.03 10.31
CA SER A 464 -7.30 -12.84 11.16
C SER A 464 -5.81 -12.62 10.86
N GLN A 465 -5.45 -12.21 9.64
CA GLN A 465 -4.06 -11.84 9.33
C GLN A 465 -3.64 -10.55 10.04
N VAL A 466 -4.54 -9.57 10.12
CA VAL A 466 -4.26 -8.26 10.73
C VAL A 466 -4.07 -8.38 12.25
N SER A 467 -4.75 -9.33 12.89
CA SER A 467 -4.64 -9.58 14.34
C SER A 467 -3.53 -10.56 14.72
N SER A 468 -2.92 -11.24 13.74
CA SER A 468 -1.79 -12.15 13.99
C SER A 468 -0.52 -11.33 14.28
N PRO A 469 0.16 -11.58 15.42
CA PRO A 469 1.30 -10.77 15.86
C PRO A 469 2.48 -10.75 14.86
N SER A 470 2.55 -11.73 13.95
CA SER A 470 3.60 -11.85 12.93
C SER A 470 3.51 -10.85 11.77
N VAL A 471 2.36 -10.21 11.53
CA VAL A 471 2.18 -9.25 10.42
C VAL A 471 2.11 -7.81 10.92
N ALA A 472 1.67 -7.60 12.16
CA ALA A 472 1.55 -6.27 12.77
C ALA A 472 2.86 -5.67 13.33
N THR A 473 3.99 -6.39 13.28
CA THR A 473 5.26 -5.90 13.83
C THR A 473 6.47 -6.21 12.95
N SER A 474 6.79 -5.31 12.02
CA SER A 474 8.15 -5.25 11.45
C SER A 474 8.67 -3.85 11.10
N SER A 475 8.08 -2.75 11.60
CA SER A 475 8.69 -1.43 11.34
C SER A 475 8.55 -0.34 12.41
N ALA A 476 7.93 -0.58 13.57
CA ALA A 476 7.85 0.45 14.59
C ALA A 476 7.70 -0.16 15.98
N ASN A 477 8.81 -0.23 16.71
CA ASN A 477 8.91 -0.04 18.17
C ASN A 477 10.13 -0.78 18.71
N ARG A 478 11.29 -0.13 18.58
CA ARG A 478 12.48 -0.45 19.36
C ARG A 478 13.00 0.82 20.02
N GLN A 479 12.13 1.52 20.75
CA GLN A 479 12.51 2.61 21.67
C GLN A 479 11.27 3.08 22.44
N LEU A 480 11.03 2.50 23.61
CA LEU A 480 10.79 3.23 24.86
C LEU A 480 10.47 2.22 25.97
N MET A 481 11.46 1.97 26.82
CA MET A 481 11.27 1.46 28.17
C MET A 481 11.66 2.59 29.14
N MET A 482 11.11 2.53 30.35
CA MET A 482 11.52 3.21 31.59
C MET A 482 10.76 4.51 31.96
N LEU A 483 9.88 4.37 32.96
CA LEU A 483 9.83 5.09 34.26
C LEU A 483 8.42 5.58 34.63
N GLU A 484 7.84 4.96 35.65
CA GLU A 484 6.78 5.54 36.49
C GLU A 484 7.21 5.47 37.96
N GLY A 485 6.98 6.56 38.69
CA GLY A 485 7.23 6.65 40.12
C GLY A 485 6.62 7.89 40.79
N LYS A 486 5.53 7.64 41.54
CA LYS A 486 5.12 8.23 42.85
C LYS A 486 4.60 9.69 42.95
N SER A 487 3.27 9.76 43.14
CA SER A 487 2.49 10.44 44.21
C SER A 487 2.96 11.73 44.91
N GLY A 488 2.08 12.75 44.92
CA GLY A 488 1.59 13.35 46.18
C GLY A 488 1.77 14.86 46.43
N SER A 489 0.67 15.62 46.32
CA SER A 489 0.33 16.87 47.07
C SER A 489 1.07 18.18 46.77
N CYS A 490 0.51 19.01 45.86
CA CYS A 490 0.73 20.46 45.82
C CYS A 490 -0.51 21.18 45.24
N PHE A 491 -1.70 20.90 45.79
CA PHE A 491 -2.99 21.38 45.26
C PHE A 491 -3.36 22.78 45.78
N SER A 492 -2.79 23.79 45.14
CA SER A 492 -3.35 25.15 45.00
C SER A 492 -2.50 25.96 44.00
N SER A 493 -1.17 25.73 43.99
CA SER A 493 -0.28 26.17 42.93
C SER A 493 -0.34 25.28 41.67
N LEU A 494 -0.80 24.03 41.80
CA LEU A 494 -1.05 23.17 40.65
C LEU A 494 -2.22 23.65 39.80
N ASP A 495 -3.30 24.20 40.35
CA ASP A 495 -4.49 24.52 39.53
C ASP A 495 -4.24 25.67 38.55
N SER A 496 -3.49 26.71 38.96
CA SER A 496 -3.08 27.78 38.02
C SER A 496 -2.08 27.27 36.98
N SER A 497 -1.17 26.37 37.38
CA SER A 497 -0.21 25.73 36.48
C SER A 497 -0.89 24.75 35.53
N ILE A 498 -1.93 24.04 35.98
CA ILE A 498 -2.78 23.13 35.20
C ILE A 498 -3.59 23.93 34.20
N ASP A 499 -4.15 25.09 34.57
CA ASP A 499 -4.89 25.92 33.61
C ASP A 499 -3.96 26.54 32.56
N ILE A 500 -2.75 26.96 32.94
CA ILE A 500 -1.73 27.41 31.97
C ILE A 500 -1.29 26.24 31.08
N LEU A 501 -1.12 25.04 31.63
CA LEU A 501 -0.77 23.84 30.87
C LEU A 501 -1.90 23.38 29.97
N LYS A 502 -3.17 23.45 30.41
CA LYS A 502 -4.35 23.17 29.60
C LYS A 502 -4.46 24.16 28.46
N LYS A 503 -4.24 25.45 28.71
CA LYS A 503 -4.29 26.50 27.68
C LYS A 503 -3.17 26.31 26.66
N ARG A 504 -1.95 26.00 27.10
CA ARG A 504 -0.83 25.64 26.21
C ARG A 504 -1.07 24.35 25.46
N ALA A 505 -1.68 23.35 26.09
CA ALA A 505 -2.05 22.09 25.44
C ALA A 505 -3.13 22.34 24.38
N GLN A 506 -4.12 23.20 24.66
CA GLN A 506 -5.16 23.61 23.73
C GLN A 506 -4.57 24.35 22.52
N GLU A 507 -3.66 25.29 22.74
CA GLU A 507 -2.92 26.00 21.68
C GLU A 507 -2.04 25.03 20.86
N LEU A 508 -1.39 24.06 21.50
CA LEU A 508 -0.65 23.00 20.81
C LEU A 508 -1.57 22.11 19.97
N ILE A 509 -2.75 21.76 20.48
CA ILE A 509 -3.76 20.97 19.76
C ILE A 509 -4.29 21.76 18.56
N GLU A 510 -4.57 23.06 18.71
CA GLU A 510 -4.98 23.93 17.60
C GLU A 510 -3.87 24.05 16.55
N ASN A 511 -2.63 24.30 16.96
CA ASN A 511 -1.49 24.36 16.04
C ASN A 511 -1.24 23.03 15.32
N ILE A 512 -1.39 21.90 16.01
CA ILE A 512 -1.29 20.56 15.43
C ILE A 512 -2.45 20.31 14.46
N ASN A 513 -3.66 20.76 14.79
CA ASN A 513 -4.83 20.62 13.92
C ASN A 513 -4.72 21.51 12.67
N GLU A 514 -4.20 22.74 12.79
CA GLU A 514 -3.89 23.60 11.65
C GLU A 514 -2.79 23.01 10.77
N SER A 515 -1.72 22.47 11.38
CA SER A 515 -0.68 21.76 10.64
C SER A 515 -1.25 20.54 9.92
N ARG A 516 -2.10 19.75 10.59
CA ARG A 516 -2.79 18.61 9.99
C ARG A 516 -3.74 19.02 8.87
N GLN A 517 -4.43 20.15 8.98
CA GLN A 517 -5.26 20.66 7.88
C GLN A 517 -4.42 21.10 6.68
N LYS A 518 -3.26 21.74 6.91
CA LYS A 518 -2.31 22.09 5.85
C LYS A 518 -1.72 20.84 5.19
N ASP A 519 -1.32 19.86 5.98
CA ASP A 519 -0.81 18.57 5.50
C ASP A 519 -1.90 17.81 4.74
N HIS A 520 -3.14 17.81 5.24
CA HIS A 520 -4.26 17.19 4.56
C HIS A 520 -4.56 17.89 3.23
N ALA A 521 -4.54 19.22 3.16
CA ALA A 521 -4.71 19.97 1.91
C ALA A 521 -3.59 19.66 0.91
N LEU A 522 -2.33 19.59 1.39
CA LEU A 522 -1.18 19.23 0.56
C LEU A 522 -1.27 17.80 0.03
N MET A 523 -1.68 16.85 0.88
CA MET A 523 -1.88 15.44 0.51
C MET A 523 -3.08 15.24 -0.41
N THR A 524 -4.15 16.02 -0.26
CA THR A 524 -5.29 16.03 -1.19
C THR A 524 -4.85 16.54 -2.55
N ASN A 525 -4.14 17.68 -2.61
CA ASN A 525 -3.61 18.21 -3.88
C ASN A 525 -2.61 17.25 -4.54
N PHE A 526 -1.75 16.61 -3.75
CA PHE A 526 -0.83 15.58 -4.24
C PHE A 526 -1.58 14.35 -4.76
N ARG A 527 -2.59 13.85 -4.03
CA ARG A 527 -3.45 12.74 -4.44
C ARG A 527 -4.19 13.06 -5.74
N ASP A 528 -4.73 14.26 -5.88
CA ASP A 528 -5.46 14.67 -7.08
C ASP A 528 -4.52 14.83 -8.29
N SER A 529 -3.32 15.39 -8.08
CA SER A 529 -2.27 15.43 -9.10
C SER A 529 -1.83 14.01 -9.52
N LEU A 530 -1.70 13.09 -8.55
CA LEU A 530 -1.32 11.71 -8.81
C LEU A 530 -2.44 10.95 -9.56
N LYS A 531 -3.71 11.16 -9.18
CA LYS A 531 -4.87 10.60 -9.90
C LYS A 531 -4.91 11.04 -11.36
N ILE A 532 -4.66 12.32 -11.64
CA ILE A 532 -4.61 12.84 -13.01
C ILE A 532 -3.47 12.17 -13.80
N LYS A 533 -2.26 12.07 -13.22
CA LYS A 533 -1.11 11.42 -13.88
C LYS A 533 -1.32 9.92 -14.11
N VAL A 534 -1.91 9.22 -13.14
CA VAL A 534 -2.23 7.80 -13.26
C VAL A 534 -3.31 7.60 -14.32
N SER A 535 -4.34 8.45 -14.36
CA SER A 535 -5.37 8.39 -15.41
C SER A 535 -4.78 8.58 -16.81
N ASP A 536 -3.91 9.57 -17.01
CA ASP A 536 -3.23 9.83 -18.28
C ASP A 536 -2.29 8.67 -18.69
N LEU A 537 -1.61 8.04 -17.72
CA LEU A 537 -0.82 6.84 -17.99
C LEU A 537 -1.70 5.63 -18.34
N THR A 538 -2.83 5.45 -17.66
CA THR A 538 -3.77 4.36 -17.93
C THR A 538 -4.37 4.48 -19.32
N GLU A 539 -4.79 5.68 -19.73
CA GLU A 539 -5.33 5.94 -21.06
C GLU A 539 -4.30 5.65 -22.17
N LYS A 540 -3.05 6.08 -21.97
CA LYS A 540 -1.92 5.75 -22.87
C LYS A 540 -1.60 4.25 -22.91
N LEU A 541 -1.76 3.55 -21.79
CA LEU A 541 -1.54 2.11 -21.71
C LEU A 541 -2.65 1.34 -22.43
N GLU A 542 -3.91 1.74 -22.23
CA GLU A 542 -5.08 1.17 -22.90
C GLU A 542 -5.00 1.37 -24.42
N GLU A 543 -4.60 2.56 -24.88
CA GLU A 543 -4.44 2.83 -26.31
C GLU A 543 -3.35 1.93 -26.93
N ARG A 544 -2.20 1.76 -26.26
CA ARG A 544 -1.15 0.83 -26.69
C ARG A 544 -1.60 -0.62 -26.68
N MET A 545 -2.31 -1.05 -25.63
CA MET A 545 -2.84 -2.40 -25.53
C MET A 545 -3.85 -2.69 -26.64
N TYR A 546 -4.73 -1.72 -26.94
CA TYR A 546 -5.72 -1.83 -28.01
C TYR A 546 -5.07 -1.93 -29.39
N GLN A 547 -4.00 -1.17 -29.65
CA GLN A 547 -3.22 -1.28 -30.89
C GLN A 547 -2.55 -2.65 -31.03
N ILE A 548 -1.92 -3.16 -29.96
CA ILE A 548 -1.30 -4.49 -29.94
C ILE A 548 -2.34 -5.59 -30.15
N TYR A 549 -3.49 -5.49 -29.48
CA TYR A 549 -4.58 -6.45 -29.58
C TYR A 549 -5.15 -6.50 -31.01
N ASN A 550 -5.43 -5.34 -31.62
CA ASN A 550 -5.90 -5.27 -33.00
C ASN A 550 -4.90 -5.84 -34.00
N HIS A 551 -3.60 -5.59 -33.80
CA HIS A 551 -2.57 -6.15 -34.66
C HIS A 551 -2.54 -7.68 -34.61
N HIS A 552 -2.56 -8.27 -33.40
CA HIS A 552 -2.60 -9.72 -33.24
C HIS A 552 -3.90 -10.33 -33.76
N ASN A 553 -5.04 -9.68 -33.54
CA ASN A 553 -6.33 -10.17 -34.02
C ASN A 553 -6.38 -10.22 -35.55
N LYS A 554 -5.78 -9.23 -36.23
CA LYS A 554 -5.64 -9.24 -37.69
C LYS A 554 -4.78 -10.41 -38.18
N ILE A 555 -3.63 -10.66 -37.55
CA ILE A 555 -2.75 -11.79 -37.88
C ILE A 555 -3.50 -13.13 -37.67
N ILE A 556 -4.25 -13.25 -36.58
CA ILE A 556 -5.03 -14.46 -36.29
C ILE A 556 -6.09 -14.69 -37.38
N GLN A 557 -6.82 -13.65 -37.80
CA GLN A 557 -7.81 -13.77 -38.87
C GLN A 557 -7.19 -14.16 -40.22
N GLU A 558 -6.06 -13.54 -40.58
CA GLU A 558 -5.30 -13.90 -41.80
C GLU A 558 -4.88 -15.39 -41.77
N LYS A 559 -4.39 -15.87 -40.63
CA LYS A 559 -4.00 -17.28 -40.45
C LYS A 559 -5.18 -18.25 -40.47
N LEU A 560 -6.32 -17.86 -39.90
CA LEU A 560 -7.55 -18.65 -39.96
C LEU A 560 -8.08 -18.79 -41.38
N GLN A 561 -7.99 -17.72 -42.18
CA GLN A 561 -8.37 -17.74 -43.58
C GLN A 561 -7.43 -18.64 -44.41
N GLU A 562 -6.12 -18.54 -44.17
CA GLU A 562 -5.11 -19.42 -44.79
C GLU A 562 -5.37 -20.90 -44.44
N PHE A 563 -5.67 -21.19 -43.17
CA PHE A 563 -6.00 -22.53 -42.70
C PHE A 563 -7.26 -23.08 -43.38
N THR A 564 -8.31 -22.26 -43.48
CA THR A 564 -9.58 -22.64 -44.13
C THR A 564 -9.36 -22.98 -45.60
N GLN A 565 -8.53 -22.20 -46.31
CA GLN A 565 -8.15 -22.49 -47.71
C GLN A 565 -7.37 -23.80 -47.84
N LYS A 566 -6.45 -24.10 -46.90
CA LYS A 566 -5.70 -25.36 -46.89
C LYS A 566 -6.62 -26.55 -46.62
N MET A 567 -7.55 -26.45 -45.67
CA MET A 567 -8.54 -27.49 -45.40
C MET A 567 -9.44 -27.78 -46.60
N ALA A 568 -9.86 -26.75 -47.34
CA ALA A 568 -10.64 -26.92 -48.57
C ALA A 568 -9.84 -27.68 -49.65
N LYS A 569 -8.54 -27.38 -49.81
CA LYS A 569 -7.65 -28.10 -50.73
C LYS A 569 -7.47 -29.57 -50.33
N ILE A 570 -7.32 -29.85 -49.04
CA ILE A 570 -7.20 -31.24 -48.54
C ILE A 570 -8.47 -32.02 -48.84
N SER A 571 -9.65 -31.44 -48.56
CA SER A 571 -10.94 -32.08 -48.85
C SER A 571 -11.13 -32.37 -50.35
N HIS A 572 -10.67 -31.47 -51.22
CA HIS A 572 -10.66 -31.69 -52.66
C HIS A 572 -9.76 -32.86 -53.07
N LEU A 573 -8.52 -32.90 -52.57
CA LEU A 573 -7.58 -33.99 -52.83
C LEU A 573 -8.07 -35.34 -52.29
N GLU A 574 -8.74 -35.37 -51.13
CA GLU A 574 -9.37 -36.59 -50.60
C GLU A 574 -10.48 -37.10 -51.53
N THR A 575 -11.22 -36.19 -52.17
CA THR A 575 -12.28 -36.56 -53.13
C THR A 575 -11.67 -37.13 -54.40
N GLU A 576 -10.62 -36.51 -54.94
CA GLU A 576 -9.87 -37.02 -56.09
C GLU A 576 -9.26 -38.39 -55.79
N LEU A 577 -8.64 -38.57 -54.61
CA LEU A 577 -8.04 -39.84 -54.22
C LEU A 577 -9.09 -40.96 -54.13
N LYS A 578 -10.28 -40.68 -53.57
CA LYS A 578 -11.39 -41.64 -53.54
C LYS A 578 -11.83 -42.02 -54.96
N GLN A 579 -11.87 -41.07 -55.88
CA GLN A 579 -12.23 -41.31 -57.26
C GLN A 579 -11.19 -42.18 -57.97
N VAL A 580 -9.89 -41.90 -57.78
CA VAL A 580 -8.79 -42.73 -58.29
C VAL A 580 -8.86 -44.15 -57.72
N CYS A 581 -9.05 -44.29 -56.40
CA CYS A 581 -9.22 -45.61 -55.77
C CYS A 581 -10.40 -46.39 -56.39
N HIS A 582 -11.53 -45.72 -56.64
CA HIS A 582 -12.69 -46.36 -57.27
C HIS A 582 -12.41 -46.77 -58.72
N THR A 583 -11.70 -45.95 -59.49
CA THR A 583 -11.27 -46.29 -60.85
C THR A 583 -10.30 -47.47 -60.85
N VAL A 584 -9.30 -47.50 -59.94
CA VAL A 584 -8.37 -48.62 -59.79
C VAL A 584 -9.11 -49.90 -59.41
N GLU A 585 -10.08 -49.82 -58.49
CA GLU A 585 -10.89 -50.97 -58.09
C GLU A 585 -11.75 -51.50 -59.25
N THR A 586 -12.28 -50.61 -60.09
CA THR A 586 -13.04 -50.97 -61.29
C THR A 586 -12.15 -51.64 -62.35
N VAL A 587 -10.98 -51.05 -62.64
CA VAL A 587 -10.00 -51.63 -63.58
C VAL A 587 -9.47 -52.98 -63.09
N TYR A 588 -9.25 -53.12 -61.78
CA TYR A 588 -8.84 -54.39 -61.18
C TYR A 588 -9.93 -55.46 -61.35
N LYS A 589 -11.21 -55.11 -61.15
CA LYS A 589 -12.33 -56.01 -61.41
C LYS A 589 -12.40 -56.40 -62.89
N ASP A 590 -12.23 -55.46 -63.81
CA ASP A 590 -12.26 -55.74 -65.25
C ASP A 590 -11.08 -56.63 -65.71
N LEU A 591 -9.88 -56.44 -65.13
CA LEU A 591 -8.70 -57.27 -65.42
C LEU A 591 -8.80 -58.68 -64.82
N CYS A 592 -9.39 -58.83 -63.64
CA CYS A 592 -9.56 -60.13 -62.98
C CYS A 592 -10.79 -60.91 -63.48
N VAL A 593 -11.67 -60.29 -64.27
CA VAL A 593 -12.89 -60.92 -64.84
C VAL A 593 -12.76 -61.18 -66.35
N GLN A 594 -11.55 -61.12 -66.92
CA GLN A 594 -11.33 -61.74 -68.23
C GLN A 594 -11.35 -63.28 -68.08
N PRO A 595 -12.31 -63.97 -68.72
CA PRO A 595 -12.27 -65.42 -68.79
C PRO A 595 -11.09 -65.84 -69.69
N GLU A 596 -10.39 -66.91 -69.32
CA GLU A 596 -9.78 -67.73 -70.36
C GLU A 596 -10.89 -68.21 -71.30
N VAL A 597 -10.64 -68.04 -72.60
CA VAL A 597 -11.40 -68.43 -73.81
C VAL A 597 -12.21 -67.31 -74.48
#